data_AF-A0A9P1C0I7-F1
#
_entry.id   AF-A0A9P1C0I7-F1
#
_cell.length_a   1.000
_cell.length_b   1.000
_cell.length_c   1.000
_cell.angle_alpha   90.00
_cell.angle_beta   90.00
_cell.angle_gamma   90.00
#
_symmetry.space_group_name_H-M   'P 1'
#
loop_
_entity.id
_entity.type
_entity.pdbx_description
1 polymer ?
#
loop_
_entity_poly.entity_id
_entity_poly.type
_entity_poly.pdbx_seq_one_letter_code
_entity_poly.pdbx_strand_id
1 'polypeptide(L)'
;MMAAVTAVTVLSAVGLIVAVAAAAAFILRRIAQSALKAACNDQERSFVFDTWYGQLTPVTFLSRSVALQAEDIEALARATDDALALIPSGKRRACDVKRLEALQRKLDDAIDEVGAAFVRLNYLSPKDAVMDNLEKLGAASKWPEFQKRVRKEMPDVDEETQRNIAAVRMLMSLTCVKTGGEALWMLTNSHRTYEDFWLRRLRIQSVGIKGIADRIQVRRWEDRLLVETELRGFVFGGELTAVTQYHCCTVVPRFVEDPDGTLQKVLDFFGHHVRARLLSSFSACVVDFAFLQGGGMCVIELNPFGPQTGALLFDWQRDALILAGWWPRPVFRYVTTDTGGHGLPLKQILGKLDALVQ
;
A
#
# COMPACT_ATOMS: atom_id res chain seq x y z
N MET A 1 -45.00 39.96 -24.09
CA MET A 1 -45.24 39.75 -22.65
C MET A 1 -45.36 38.27 -22.26
N MET A 2 -46.18 37.46 -22.93
CA MET A 2 -46.33 36.02 -22.59
C MET A 2 -45.02 35.20 -22.66
N ALA A 3 -44.19 35.39 -23.69
CA ALA A 3 -42.92 34.65 -23.81
C ALA A 3 -41.92 34.94 -22.67
N ALA A 4 -41.94 36.15 -22.10
CA ALA A 4 -41.07 36.54 -21.00
C ALA A 4 -41.51 35.92 -19.66
N VAL A 5 -42.82 35.77 -19.44
CA VAL A 5 -43.37 35.12 -18.23
C VAL A 5 -43.07 33.60 -18.24
N THR A 6 -43.16 32.95 -19.40
CA THR A 6 -42.81 31.53 -19.54
C THR A 6 -41.32 31.27 -19.28
N ALA A 7 -40.42 32.12 -19.78
CA ALA A 7 -38.98 31.99 -19.58
C ALA A 7 -38.57 32.12 -18.10
N VAL A 8 -39.15 33.08 -17.37
CA VAL A 8 -38.87 33.27 -15.93
C VAL A 8 -39.37 32.08 -15.09
N THR A 9 -40.51 31.48 -15.45
CA THR A 9 -41.07 30.32 -14.75
C THR A 9 -40.27 29.03 -15.00
N VAL A 10 -39.72 28.86 -16.20
CA VAL A 10 -38.83 27.72 -16.51
C VAL A 10 -37.49 27.86 -15.79
N LEU A 11 -36.92 29.07 -15.73
CA LEU A 11 -35.68 29.33 -14.99
C LEU A 11 -35.84 29.09 -13.47
N SER A 12 -37.00 29.43 -12.89
CA SER A 12 -37.26 29.17 -11.47
C SER A 12 -37.47 27.67 -11.18
N ALA A 13 -38.12 26.92 -12.07
CA ALA A 13 -38.29 25.48 -11.93
C ALA A 13 -36.96 24.71 -12.06
N VAL A 14 -36.11 25.08 -13.04
CA VAL A 14 -34.76 24.51 -13.18
C VAL A 14 -33.92 24.83 -11.94
N GLY A 15 -33.98 26.07 -11.44
CA GLY A 15 -33.29 26.47 -10.21
C GLY A 15 -33.71 25.65 -8.99
N LEU A 16 -35.01 25.38 -8.84
CA LEU A 16 -35.54 24.55 -7.75
C LEU A 16 -35.09 23.09 -7.89
N ILE A 17 -35.13 22.51 -9.09
CA ILE A 17 -34.66 21.14 -9.34
C ILE A 17 -33.17 21.01 -9.00
N VAL A 18 -32.35 21.96 -9.43
CA VAL A 18 -30.91 22.00 -9.13
C VAL A 18 -30.68 22.13 -7.62
N ALA A 19 -31.43 22.99 -6.93
CA ALA A 19 -31.31 23.17 -5.48
C ALA A 19 -31.73 21.90 -4.70
N VAL A 20 -32.81 21.25 -5.11
CA VAL A 20 -33.27 19.98 -4.49
C VAL A 20 -32.25 18.86 -4.74
N ALA A 21 -31.72 18.74 -5.95
CA ALA A 21 -30.69 17.77 -6.27
C ALA A 21 -29.41 18.01 -5.46
N ALA A 22 -28.99 19.27 -5.31
CA ALA A 22 -27.83 19.65 -4.50
C ALA A 22 -28.05 19.34 -3.00
N ALA A 23 -29.23 19.64 -2.46
CA ALA A 23 -29.58 19.34 -1.09
C ALA A 23 -29.63 17.81 -0.84
N ALA A 24 -30.23 17.04 -1.75
CA ALA A 24 -30.26 15.58 -1.68
C ALA A 24 -28.85 14.99 -1.74
N ALA A 25 -27.99 15.47 -2.65
CA ALA A 25 -26.59 15.06 -2.74
C ALA A 25 -25.81 15.39 -1.46
N PHE A 26 -26.06 16.55 -0.84
CA PHE A 26 -25.45 16.94 0.43
C PHE A 26 -25.88 16.02 1.58
N ILE A 27 -27.19 15.73 1.69
CA ILE A 27 -27.73 14.82 2.70
C ILE A 27 -27.15 13.42 2.52
N LEU A 28 -27.17 12.88 1.30
CA LEU A 28 -26.57 11.58 0.99
C LEU A 28 -25.10 11.57 1.36
N ARG A 29 -24.32 12.60 1.02
CA ARG A 29 -22.91 12.67 1.40
C ARG A 29 -22.71 12.64 2.93
N ARG A 30 -23.57 13.30 3.71
CA ARG A 30 -23.52 13.26 5.18
C ARG A 30 -23.86 11.88 5.74
N ILE A 31 -24.85 11.19 5.17
CA ILE A 31 -25.20 9.82 5.56
C ILE A 31 -24.04 8.87 5.22
N ALA A 32 -23.46 9.00 4.02
CA ALA A 32 -22.30 8.20 3.60
C ALA A 32 -21.12 8.41 4.56
N GLN A 33 -20.78 9.66 4.88
CA GLN A 33 -19.73 9.99 5.83
C GLN A 33 -19.98 9.40 7.22
N SER A 34 -21.24 9.37 7.67
CA SER A 34 -21.60 8.77 8.95
C SER A 34 -21.43 7.25 8.92
N ALA A 35 -21.84 6.60 7.82
CA ALA A 35 -21.64 5.17 7.61
C ALA A 35 -20.15 4.79 7.51
N LEU A 36 -19.35 5.59 6.82
CA LEU A 36 -17.88 5.47 6.77
C LEU A 36 -17.27 5.54 8.16
N LYS A 37 -17.69 6.52 8.97
CA LYS A 37 -17.19 6.69 10.34
C LYS A 37 -17.57 5.52 11.24
N ALA A 38 -18.79 4.98 11.09
CA ALA A 38 -19.22 3.80 11.82
C ALA A 38 -18.37 2.56 11.45
N ALA A 39 -18.10 2.35 10.16
CA ALA A 39 -17.23 1.27 9.69
C ALA A 39 -15.78 1.39 10.22
N CYS A 40 -15.26 2.62 10.36
CA CYS A 40 -13.90 2.88 10.81
C CYS A 40 -13.66 2.53 12.30
N ASN A 41 -14.66 2.69 13.16
CA ASN A 41 -14.48 2.62 14.62
C ASN A 41 -14.23 1.19 15.18
N ASP A 42 -14.45 0.14 14.39
CA ASP A 42 -14.39 -1.26 14.83
C ASP A 42 -13.18 -2.04 14.29
N GLN A 43 -12.22 -1.34 13.66
CA GLN A 43 -11.38 -1.99 12.65
C GLN A 43 -9.88 -2.05 12.93
N GLU A 44 -9.25 -1.10 13.64
CA GLU A 44 -7.78 -1.08 13.71
C GLU A 44 -7.15 -2.39 14.24
N ARG A 45 -7.77 -3.03 15.25
CA ARG A 45 -7.28 -4.32 15.77
C ARG A 45 -7.60 -5.49 14.85
N SER A 46 -8.62 -5.33 13.99
CA SER A 46 -9.15 -6.37 13.13
C SER A 46 -8.33 -6.55 11.85
N PHE A 47 -7.43 -5.61 11.50
CA PHE A 47 -6.56 -5.69 10.31
C PHE A 47 -5.11 -6.08 10.59
N VAL A 48 -4.80 -6.56 11.80
CA VAL A 48 -3.52 -7.21 12.07
C VAL A 48 -3.40 -8.43 11.17
N PHE A 49 -2.28 -8.59 10.46
CA PHE A 49 -2.09 -9.61 9.42
C PHE A 49 -2.64 -11.01 9.74
N ASP A 50 -2.44 -11.51 10.96
CA ASP A 50 -2.89 -12.86 11.34
C ASP A 50 -4.41 -13.03 11.33
N THR A 51 -5.19 -11.96 11.46
CA THR A 51 -6.65 -12.03 11.49
C THR A 51 -7.22 -12.43 10.13
N TRP A 52 -6.53 -12.07 9.04
CA TRP A 52 -7.01 -12.28 7.68
C TRP A 52 -6.13 -13.22 6.85
N TYR A 53 -4.86 -13.38 7.20
CA TYR A 53 -3.92 -14.18 6.40
C TYR A 53 -4.38 -15.62 6.20
N GLY A 54 -4.86 -16.28 7.26
CA GLY A 54 -5.37 -17.65 7.16
C GLY A 54 -6.54 -17.80 6.18
N GLN A 55 -7.40 -16.77 6.10
CA GLN A 55 -8.54 -16.77 5.18
C GLN A 55 -8.10 -16.55 3.73
N LEU A 56 -7.04 -15.77 3.50
CA LEU A 56 -6.56 -15.39 2.18
C LEU A 56 -5.34 -16.16 1.69
N THR A 57 -4.84 -17.15 2.44
CA THR A 57 -3.65 -17.95 2.08
C THR A 57 -3.66 -18.47 0.62
N PRO A 58 -4.79 -18.93 0.03
CA PRO A 58 -4.81 -19.41 -1.36
C PRO A 58 -4.58 -18.33 -2.42
N VAL A 59 -4.72 -17.06 -2.07
CA VAL A 59 -4.74 -15.91 -3.00
C VAL A 59 -3.77 -14.81 -2.59
N THR A 60 -2.94 -15.05 -1.58
CA THR A 60 -1.88 -14.15 -1.12
C THR A 60 -0.56 -14.92 -1.04
N PHE A 61 0.49 -14.23 -0.63
CA PHE A 61 1.83 -14.80 -0.57
C PHE A 61 2.01 -15.66 0.68
N LEU A 62 2.67 -16.81 0.52
CA LEU A 62 3.13 -17.60 1.66
C LEU A 62 3.91 -16.70 2.63
N SER A 63 3.53 -16.70 3.90
CA SER A 63 4.12 -15.81 4.90
C SER A 63 4.35 -16.52 6.22
N ARG A 64 5.27 -15.95 6.99
CA ARG A 64 5.56 -16.27 8.39
C ARG A 64 5.52 -15.02 9.24
N SER A 65 5.29 -15.22 10.53
CA SER A 65 5.16 -14.16 11.50
C SER A 65 6.11 -14.36 12.66
N VAL A 66 6.98 -13.39 12.86
CA VAL A 66 7.93 -13.38 13.97
C VAL A 66 7.39 -12.44 15.03
N ALA A 67 6.92 -13.00 16.15
CA ALA A 67 6.40 -12.23 17.27
C ALA A 67 7.50 -11.42 17.96
N LEU A 68 7.21 -10.16 18.22
CA LEU A 68 8.08 -9.22 18.93
C LEU A 68 7.68 -9.13 20.40
N GLN A 69 8.66 -9.15 21.28
CA GLN A 69 8.52 -8.80 22.69
C GLN A 69 8.76 -7.30 22.90
N ALA A 70 8.34 -6.77 24.05
CA ALA A 70 8.56 -5.35 24.37
C ALA A 70 10.03 -4.95 24.27
N GLU A 71 10.94 -5.81 24.72
CA GLU A 71 12.38 -5.56 24.66
C GLU A 71 12.93 -5.67 23.23
N ASP A 72 12.29 -6.45 22.34
CA ASP A 72 12.64 -6.47 20.92
C ASP A 72 12.30 -5.11 20.29
N ILE A 73 11.10 -4.58 20.58
CA ILE A 73 10.65 -3.26 20.09
C ILE A 73 11.59 -2.15 20.57
N GLU A 74 11.98 -2.17 21.84
CA GLU A 74 12.91 -1.17 22.35
C GLU A 74 14.31 -1.26 21.72
N ALA A 75 14.81 -2.49 21.52
CA ALA A 75 16.11 -2.70 20.88
C ALA A 75 16.09 -2.26 19.41
N LEU A 76 14.99 -2.53 18.68
CA LEU A 76 14.77 -2.06 17.32
C LEU A 76 14.67 -0.53 17.25
N ALA A 77 13.92 0.10 18.16
CA ALA A 77 13.79 1.55 18.22
C ALA A 77 15.16 2.22 18.40
N ARG A 78 15.97 1.75 19.38
CA ARG A 78 17.34 2.26 19.58
C ARG A 78 18.26 1.97 18.40
N ALA A 79 18.19 0.78 17.80
CA ALA A 79 18.98 0.47 16.61
C ALA A 79 18.65 1.39 15.43
N THR A 80 17.39 1.83 15.34
CA THR A 80 16.92 2.76 14.33
C THR A 80 17.33 4.21 14.65
N ASP A 81 17.28 4.61 15.93
CA ASP A 81 17.86 5.89 16.42
C ASP A 81 19.31 6.04 15.94
N ASP A 82 20.11 4.96 16.09
CA ASP A 82 21.52 4.92 15.68
C ASP A 82 21.68 5.03 14.16
N ALA A 83 20.94 4.19 13.42
CA ALA A 83 21.11 4.03 11.98
C ALA A 83 20.70 5.30 11.22
N LEU A 84 19.68 5.99 11.72
CA LEU A 84 19.16 7.23 11.15
C LEU A 84 19.80 8.49 11.77
N ALA A 85 20.76 8.31 12.69
CA ALA A 85 21.43 9.39 13.42
C ALA A 85 20.45 10.41 14.07
N LEU A 86 19.28 9.94 14.51
CA LEU A 86 18.21 10.81 15.03
C LEU A 86 18.48 11.24 16.48
N ILE A 87 19.07 10.34 17.28
CA ILE A 87 19.39 10.59 18.68
C ILE A 87 20.78 10.02 18.94
N PRO A 88 21.72 10.78 19.54
CA PRO A 88 23.00 10.24 19.98
C PRO A 88 22.76 9.20 21.07
N SER A 89 22.71 7.93 20.70
CA SER A 89 22.36 6.83 21.59
C SER A 89 23.52 6.35 22.48
N GLY A 90 24.73 6.87 22.27
CA GLY A 90 25.94 6.33 22.87
C GLY A 90 26.29 4.95 22.30
N LYS A 91 27.10 4.17 23.02
CA LYS A 91 27.37 2.78 22.61
C LYS A 91 26.12 1.93 22.86
N ARG A 92 25.73 1.12 21.86
CA ARG A 92 24.64 0.12 22.02
C ARG A 92 24.84 -0.70 23.29
N ARG A 93 23.77 -0.88 24.06
CA ARG A 93 23.82 -1.68 25.28
C ARG A 93 24.02 -3.15 24.90
N ALA A 94 24.84 -3.86 25.67
CA ALA A 94 25.11 -5.28 25.41
C ALA A 94 23.85 -6.15 25.41
N CYS A 95 22.82 -5.78 26.18
CA CYS A 95 21.52 -6.46 26.16
C CYS A 95 20.76 -6.25 24.84
N ASP A 96 20.82 -5.06 24.25
CA ASP A 96 20.16 -4.76 22.97
C ASP A 96 20.83 -5.54 21.84
N VAL A 97 22.17 -5.63 21.83
CA VAL A 97 22.93 -6.42 20.86
C VAL A 97 22.50 -7.89 20.90
N LYS A 98 22.51 -8.51 22.09
CA LYS A 98 22.07 -9.91 22.25
C LYS A 98 20.61 -10.13 21.82
N ARG A 99 19.74 -9.13 22.05
CA ARG A 99 18.33 -9.18 21.67
C ARG A 99 18.17 -9.15 20.15
N LEU A 100 18.87 -8.25 19.47
CA LEU A 100 18.88 -8.14 18.02
C LEU A 100 19.47 -9.38 17.35
N GLU A 101 20.54 -9.96 17.89
CA GLU A 101 21.09 -11.23 17.40
C GLU A 101 20.08 -12.39 17.54
N ALA A 102 19.33 -12.43 18.64
CA ALA A 102 18.28 -13.43 18.83
C ALA A 102 17.11 -13.23 17.87
N LEU A 103 16.71 -11.98 17.62
CA LEU A 103 15.68 -11.65 16.64
C LEU A 103 16.14 -11.96 15.22
N GLN A 104 17.41 -11.68 14.88
CA GLN A 104 18.00 -12.01 13.59
C GLN A 104 17.87 -13.50 13.30
N ARG A 105 18.22 -14.37 14.26
CA ARG A 105 18.06 -15.83 14.10
C ARG A 105 16.62 -16.25 13.84
N LYS A 106 15.65 -15.66 14.55
CA LYS A 106 14.22 -15.93 14.29
C LYS A 106 13.80 -15.51 12.88
N LEU A 107 14.38 -14.43 12.36
CA LEU A 107 14.13 -13.97 10.99
C LEU A 107 14.83 -14.88 9.97
N ASP A 108 16.05 -15.35 10.24
CA ASP A 108 16.74 -16.36 9.43
C ASP A 108 15.86 -17.61 9.30
N ASP A 109 15.40 -18.18 10.42
CA ASP A 109 14.52 -19.36 10.44
C ASP A 109 13.24 -19.14 9.58
N ALA A 110 12.59 -17.98 9.75
CA ALA A 110 11.38 -17.65 9.01
C ALA A 110 11.62 -17.39 7.52
N ILE A 111 12.80 -16.86 7.14
CA ILE A 111 13.19 -16.63 5.75
C ILE A 111 13.54 -17.95 5.08
N ASP A 112 14.28 -18.84 5.76
CA ASP A 112 14.62 -20.17 5.25
C ASP A 112 13.36 -20.98 4.90
N GLU A 113 12.29 -20.86 5.68
CA GLU A 113 11.00 -21.50 5.38
C GLU A 113 10.31 -20.98 4.11
N VAL A 114 10.55 -19.72 3.71
CA VAL A 114 9.91 -19.09 2.53
C VAL A 114 10.87 -18.91 1.34
N GLY A 115 12.17 -19.12 1.54
CA GLY A 115 13.26 -18.91 0.58
C GLY A 115 13.81 -17.48 0.61
N ALA A 116 13.29 -16.63 -0.26
CA ALA A 116 13.55 -15.19 -0.23
C ALA A 116 12.30 -14.46 0.24
N ALA A 117 12.46 -13.27 0.84
CA ALA A 117 11.36 -12.59 1.49
C ALA A 117 11.29 -11.09 1.23
N PHE A 118 10.11 -10.54 1.44
CA PHE A 118 9.86 -9.14 1.74
C PHE A 118 9.43 -9.04 3.19
N VAL A 119 10.04 -8.14 3.96
CA VAL A 119 9.70 -7.95 5.38
C VAL A 119 8.91 -6.68 5.62
N ARG A 120 7.95 -6.75 6.55
CA ARG A 120 7.14 -5.61 6.98
C ARG A 120 6.72 -5.75 8.43
N LEU A 121 6.28 -4.64 9.02
CA LEU A 121 5.54 -4.64 10.27
C LEU A 121 4.03 -4.80 9.98
N ASN A 122 3.21 -4.75 11.03
CA ASN A 122 1.76 -4.86 10.90
C ASN A 122 1.19 -3.84 9.90
N TYR A 123 1.60 -2.58 9.96
CA TYR A 123 1.00 -1.50 9.16
C TYR A 123 1.94 -0.88 8.13
N LEU A 124 3.25 -0.95 8.36
CA LEU A 124 4.23 -0.25 7.54
C LEU A 124 5.29 -1.21 7.01
N SER A 125 5.72 -0.93 5.78
CA SER A 125 6.83 -1.62 5.14
C SER A 125 8.01 -0.67 4.97
N PRO A 126 9.26 -1.14 5.15
CA PRO A 126 10.46 -0.31 5.09
C PRO A 126 10.90 0.05 3.65
N LYS A 127 9.95 0.37 2.76
CA LYS A 127 10.24 0.65 1.33
C LYS A 127 11.17 1.87 1.14
N ASP A 128 11.18 2.79 2.10
CA ASP A 128 12.04 3.97 2.14
C ASP A 128 13.51 3.67 2.44
N ALA A 129 13.80 2.61 3.20
CA ALA A 129 15.20 2.20 3.45
C ALA A 129 15.97 1.96 2.14
N VAL A 130 15.30 1.45 1.10
CA VAL A 130 15.91 1.26 -0.22
C VAL A 130 16.24 2.58 -0.90
N MET A 131 15.33 3.55 -0.86
CA MET A 131 15.47 4.82 -1.57
C MET A 131 16.65 5.64 -1.04
N ASP A 132 16.91 5.55 0.25
CA ASP A 132 17.97 6.28 0.92
C ASP A 132 19.33 5.57 0.83
N ASN A 133 19.36 4.30 0.39
CA ASN A 133 20.55 3.45 0.38
C ASN A 133 20.82 2.80 -0.98
N LEU A 134 20.44 3.44 -2.09
CA LEU A 134 20.57 2.90 -3.45
C LEU A 134 22.00 2.44 -3.78
N GLU A 135 23.01 3.26 -3.46
CA GLU A 135 24.41 2.94 -3.70
C GLU A 135 24.84 1.68 -2.96
N LYS A 136 24.58 1.63 -1.65
CA LYS A 136 24.90 0.50 -0.77
C LYS A 136 24.22 -0.79 -1.22
N LEU A 137 23.04 -0.70 -1.83
CA LEU A 137 22.28 -1.84 -2.33
C LEU A 137 22.66 -2.24 -3.77
N GLY A 138 23.69 -1.62 -4.34
CA GLY A 138 24.19 -1.93 -5.67
C GLY A 138 23.20 -1.55 -6.78
N ALA A 139 22.44 -0.46 -6.62
CA ALA A 139 21.49 -0.02 -7.62
C ALA A 139 22.17 0.31 -8.97
N ALA A 140 23.38 0.88 -8.94
CA ALA A 140 24.16 1.24 -10.13
C ALA A 140 24.35 0.06 -11.09
N SER A 141 24.72 -1.10 -10.57
CA SER A 141 24.99 -2.30 -11.38
C SER A 141 23.72 -2.95 -11.92
N LYS A 142 22.60 -2.83 -11.19
CA LYS A 142 21.30 -3.41 -11.59
C LYS A 142 20.52 -2.53 -12.56
N TRP A 143 20.70 -1.22 -12.49
CA TRP A 143 19.88 -0.25 -13.22
C TRP A 143 19.83 -0.50 -14.74
N PRO A 144 20.96 -0.69 -15.44
CA PRO A 144 20.95 -0.95 -16.88
C PRO A 144 20.19 -2.23 -17.28
N GLU A 145 20.24 -3.27 -16.45
CA GLU A 145 19.57 -4.54 -16.73
C GLU A 145 18.04 -4.40 -16.67
N PHE A 146 17.53 -3.63 -15.70
CA PHE A 146 16.09 -3.36 -15.59
C PHE A 146 15.58 -2.51 -16.76
N GLN A 147 16.33 -1.47 -17.16
CA GLN A 147 15.99 -0.67 -18.33
C GLN A 147 15.94 -1.53 -19.60
N LYS A 148 16.96 -2.36 -19.83
CA LYS A 148 17.02 -3.28 -20.97
C LYS A 148 15.85 -4.26 -20.97
N ARG A 149 15.49 -4.81 -19.80
CA ARG A 149 14.37 -5.75 -19.65
C ARG A 149 13.04 -5.09 -20.01
N VAL A 150 12.73 -3.93 -19.43
CA VAL A 150 11.46 -3.24 -19.69
C VAL A 150 11.34 -2.81 -21.15
N ARG A 151 12.40 -2.27 -21.76
CA ARG A 151 12.44 -1.94 -23.20
C ARG A 151 12.11 -3.16 -24.09
N LYS A 152 12.57 -4.35 -23.71
CA LYS A 152 12.29 -5.59 -24.43
C LYS A 152 10.85 -6.06 -24.23
N GLU A 153 10.32 -5.93 -23.02
CA GLU A 153 8.96 -6.39 -22.68
C GLU A 153 7.87 -5.45 -23.21
N MET A 154 8.17 -4.17 -23.39
CA MET A 154 7.21 -3.12 -23.72
C MET A 154 7.73 -2.18 -24.83
N PRO A 155 8.07 -2.69 -26.03
CA PRO A 155 8.75 -1.90 -27.06
C PRO A 155 7.94 -0.72 -27.59
N ASP A 156 6.61 -0.80 -27.53
CA ASP A 156 5.68 0.21 -28.06
C ASP A 156 5.32 1.32 -27.06
N VAL A 157 5.85 1.23 -25.83
CA VAL A 157 5.64 2.21 -24.76
C VAL A 157 6.71 3.29 -24.85
N ASP A 158 6.36 4.54 -24.54
CA ASP A 158 7.33 5.65 -24.56
C ASP A 158 8.48 5.44 -23.55
N GLU A 159 9.65 6.02 -23.86
CA GLU A 159 10.87 5.78 -23.08
C GLU A 159 10.76 6.26 -21.63
N GLU A 160 10.02 7.34 -21.36
CA GLU A 160 9.83 7.87 -20.01
C GLU A 160 9.02 6.90 -19.15
N THR A 161 7.89 6.41 -19.67
CA THR A 161 7.08 5.38 -19.01
C THR A 161 7.86 4.09 -18.80
N GLN A 162 8.60 3.61 -19.82
CA GLN A 162 9.47 2.43 -19.68
C GLN A 162 10.50 2.62 -18.55
N ARG A 163 11.11 3.81 -18.49
CA ARG A 163 12.11 4.15 -17.47
C ARG A 163 11.49 4.21 -16.07
N ASN A 164 10.31 4.81 -15.94
CA ASN A 164 9.57 4.86 -14.68
C ASN A 164 9.22 3.44 -14.18
N ILE A 165 8.71 2.57 -15.05
CA ILE A 165 8.40 1.16 -14.72
C ILE A 165 9.68 0.41 -14.32
N ALA A 166 10.78 0.59 -15.06
CA ALA A 166 12.07 -0.02 -14.72
C ALA A 166 12.53 0.38 -13.32
N ALA A 167 12.38 1.66 -12.96
CA ALA A 167 12.77 2.17 -11.65
C ALA A 167 11.90 1.57 -10.54
N VAL A 168 10.57 1.54 -10.70
CA VAL A 168 9.66 0.93 -9.72
C VAL A 168 9.98 -0.56 -9.51
N ARG A 169 10.19 -1.31 -10.60
CA ARG A 169 10.55 -2.74 -10.54
C ARG A 169 11.89 -2.97 -9.84
N MET A 170 12.90 -2.17 -10.17
CA MET A 170 14.21 -2.28 -9.53
C MET A 170 14.13 -1.93 -8.04
N LEU A 171 13.50 -0.81 -7.69
CA LEU A 171 13.31 -0.41 -6.28
C LEU A 171 12.63 -1.51 -5.49
N MET A 172 11.57 -2.11 -6.03
CA MET A 172 10.93 -3.24 -5.35
C MET A 172 11.91 -4.41 -5.22
N SER A 173 12.64 -4.78 -6.28
CA SER A 173 13.62 -5.89 -6.21
C SER A 173 14.68 -5.71 -5.13
N LEU A 174 15.04 -4.47 -4.80
CA LEU A 174 15.99 -4.16 -3.72
C LEU A 174 15.40 -4.34 -2.31
N THR A 175 14.08 -4.50 -2.18
CA THR A 175 13.41 -4.84 -0.92
C THR A 175 13.43 -6.34 -0.62
N CYS A 176 13.90 -7.16 -1.56
CA CYS A 176 14.07 -8.60 -1.37
C CYS A 176 15.23 -8.87 -0.41
N VAL A 177 14.95 -9.65 0.64
CA VAL A 177 15.94 -10.08 1.64
C VAL A 177 16.04 -11.60 1.65
N LYS A 178 17.24 -12.10 1.91
CA LYS A 178 17.61 -13.52 1.93
C LYS A 178 18.14 -13.99 3.28
N THR A 179 18.39 -13.05 4.20
CA THR A 179 18.84 -13.35 5.56
C THR A 179 18.12 -12.45 6.55
N GLY A 180 18.05 -12.90 7.80
CA GLY A 180 17.58 -12.11 8.93
C GLY A 180 18.42 -10.86 9.16
N GLY A 181 19.72 -10.89 8.80
CA GLY A 181 20.59 -9.72 8.84
C GLY A 181 20.16 -8.64 7.86
N GLU A 182 19.86 -9.01 6.61
CA GLU A 182 19.32 -8.10 5.59
C GLU A 182 17.93 -7.57 5.99
N ALA A 183 17.06 -8.44 6.52
CA ALA A 183 15.75 -8.06 7.04
C ALA A 183 15.85 -7.03 8.18
N LEU A 184 16.72 -7.29 9.15
CA LEU A 184 16.94 -6.39 10.28
C LEU A 184 17.55 -5.06 9.82
N TRP A 185 18.48 -5.10 8.87
CA TRP A 185 19.04 -3.91 8.26
C TRP A 185 17.94 -3.07 7.60
N MET A 186 17.08 -3.69 6.79
CA MET A 186 15.95 -3.02 6.13
C MET A 186 15.01 -2.34 7.14
N LEU A 187 14.63 -3.06 8.21
CA LEU A 187 13.74 -2.55 9.25
C LEU A 187 14.36 -1.43 10.11
N THR A 188 15.67 -1.42 10.29
CA THR A 188 16.37 -0.41 11.11
C THR A 188 16.87 0.79 10.32
N ASN A 189 16.82 0.75 8.99
CA ASN A 189 17.23 1.86 8.11
C ASN A 189 16.03 2.55 7.44
N SER A 190 14.81 2.36 7.98
CA SER A 190 13.58 2.97 7.47
C SER A 190 13.00 3.96 8.49
N HIS A 191 12.70 5.17 8.02
CA HIS A 191 11.95 6.17 8.77
C HIS A 191 10.51 5.73 9.03
N ARG A 192 9.91 4.98 8.10
CA ARG A 192 8.54 4.47 8.28
C ARG A 192 8.45 3.44 9.41
N THR A 193 9.39 2.52 9.50
CA THR A 193 9.42 1.56 10.62
C THR A 193 9.85 2.22 11.92
N TYR A 194 10.71 3.24 11.86
CA TYR A 194 11.05 4.08 13.01
C TYR A 194 9.80 4.65 13.68
N GLU A 195 8.93 5.32 12.92
CA GLU A 195 7.69 5.92 13.45
C GLU A 195 6.85 4.87 14.19
N ASP A 196 6.74 3.67 13.61
CA ASP A 196 5.98 2.56 14.18
C ASP A 196 6.62 2.04 15.48
N PHE A 197 7.94 1.85 15.52
CA PHE A 197 8.67 1.44 16.73
C PHE A 197 8.64 2.51 17.82
N TRP A 198 8.77 3.78 17.43
CA TRP A 198 8.77 4.92 18.35
C TRP A 198 7.41 5.09 19.03
N LEU A 199 6.32 5.08 18.27
CA LEU A 199 4.96 5.14 18.80
C LEU A 199 4.67 3.99 19.76
N ARG A 200 5.14 2.77 19.45
CA ARG A 200 5.00 1.61 20.34
C ARG A 200 5.81 1.75 21.61
N ARG A 201 7.07 2.19 21.50
CA ARG A 201 7.93 2.45 22.66
C ARG A 201 7.26 3.44 23.61
N LEU A 202 6.70 4.53 23.08
CA LEU A 202 5.95 5.50 23.88
C LEU A 202 4.73 4.85 24.57
N ARG A 203 3.97 4.00 23.88
CA ARG A 203 2.81 3.29 24.47
C ARG A 203 3.21 2.33 25.59
N ILE A 204 4.30 1.58 25.41
CA ILE A 204 4.86 0.68 26.43
C ILE A 204 5.24 1.47 27.68
N GLN A 205 5.94 2.59 27.50
CA GLN A 205 6.44 3.42 28.60
C GLN A 205 5.33 4.20 29.34
N SER A 206 4.34 4.72 28.60
CA SER A 206 3.30 5.59 29.17
C SER A 206 2.10 4.86 29.77
N VAL A 207 1.71 3.71 29.19
CA VAL A 207 0.47 3.00 29.57
C VAL A 207 0.77 1.62 30.16
N GLY A 208 2.03 1.17 30.15
CA GLY A 208 2.41 -0.14 30.68
C GLY A 208 1.81 -1.30 29.88
N ILE A 209 1.37 -1.08 28.63
CA ILE A 209 0.82 -2.12 27.77
C ILE A 209 1.97 -3.05 27.35
N LYS A 210 2.07 -4.20 28.02
CA LYS A 210 3.08 -5.24 27.73
C LYS A 210 2.68 -6.22 26.63
N GLY A 211 1.45 -6.13 26.12
CA GLY A 211 0.85 -7.13 25.24
C GLY A 211 0.48 -6.64 23.85
N ILE A 212 1.27 -5.74 23.25
CA ILE A 212 1.05 -5.40 21.84
C ILE A 212 1.47 -6.62 21.02
N ALA A 213 0.52 -7.23 20.29
CA ALA A 213 0.78 -8.36 19.40
C ALA A 213 1.51 -7.88 18.13
N ASP A 214 2.70 -7.31 18.32
CA ASP A 214 3.53 -6.84 17.22
C ASP A 214 4.32 -7.99 16.62
N ARG A 215 4.38 -7.95 15.30
CA ARG A 215 4.97 -9.01 14.50
C ARG A 215 5.74 -8.40 13.35
N ILE A 216 6.84 -9.04 12.99
CA ILE A 216 7.48 -8.87 11.70
C ILE A 216 6.92 -9.95 10.78
N GLN A 217 6.33 -9.54 9.67
CA GLN A 217 5.84 -10.45 8.65
C GLN A 217 6.94 -10.69 7.63
N VAL A 218 7.31 -11.95 7.50
CA VAL A 218 8.29 -12.48 6.55
C VAL A 218 7.49 -13.12 5.43
N ARG A 219 7.30 -12.35 4.36
CA ARG A 219 6.45 -12.72 3.23
C ARG A 219 7.32 -13.26 2.10
N ARG A 220 6.99 -14.43 1.56
CA ARG A 220 7.69 -15.00 0.40
C ARG A 220 7.80 -13.96 -0.71
N TRP A 221 9.00 -13.84 -1.25
CA TRP A 221 9.29 -13.06 -2.43
C TRP A 221 8.65 -13.71 -3.66
N GLU A 222 7.91 -12.92 -4.45
CA GLU A 222 7.24 -13.37 -5.68
C GLU A 222 7.79 -12.59 -6.87
N ASP A 223 8.69 -13.23 -7.61
CA ASP A 223 9.34 -12.62 -8.79
C ASP A 223 8.37 -12.34 -9.93
N ARG A 224 7.21 -13.03 -9.96
CA ARG A 224 6.17 -12.77 -10.97
C ARG A 224 5.36 -11.51 -10.65
N LEU A 225 5.51 -10.90 -9.48
CA LEU A 225 4.72 -9.73 -9.10
C LEU A 225 5.00 -8.55 -10.03
N LEU A 226 3.98 -8.11 -10.78
CA LEU A 226 4.07 -6.92 -11.63
C LEU A 226 3.76 -5.69 -10.77
N VAL A 227 4.77 -5.18 -10.09
CA VAL A 227 4.64 -4.17 -9.03
C VAL A 227 4.01 -2.86 -9.52
N GLU A 228 4.29 -2.46 -10.76
CA GLU A 228 3.66 -1.28 -11.38
C GLU A 228 2.14 -1.44 -11.55
N THR A 229 1.64 -2.68 -11.50
CA THR A 229 0.22 -3.02 -11.64
C THR A 229 -0.47 -3.21 -10.29
N GLU A 230 0.17 -2.81 -9.18
CA GLU A 230 -0.46 -2.79 -7.86
C GLU A 230 -1.68 -1.84 -7.89
N LEU A 231 -2.81 -2.33 -7.38
CA LEU A 231 -4.10 -1.68 -7.33
C LEU A 231 -4.60 -1.65 -5.88
N ARG A 232 -5.34 -0.62 -5.50
CA ARG A 232 -6.06 -0.52 -4.24
C ARG A 232 -7.56 -0.56 -4.50
N GLY A 233 -8.23 -1.53 -3.91
CA GLY A 233 -9.68 -1.68 -3.94
C GLY A 233 -10.34 -1.29 -2.64
N PHE A 234 -11.55 -0.76 -2.75
CA PHE A 234 -12.38 -0.31 -1.64
C PHE A 234 -13.59 -1.22 -1.54
N VAL A 235 -13.72 -1.93 -0.42
CA VAL A 235 -14.83 -2.83 -0.13
C VAL A 235 -15.77 -2.17 0.87
N PHE A 236 -17.05 -2.11 0.56
CA PHE A 236 -18.08 -1.60 1.46
C PHE A 236 -19.38 -2.39 1.27
N GLY A 237 -20.04 -2.75 2.37
CA GLY A 237 -21.21 -3.63 2.33
C GLY A 237 -20.89 -5.01 1.74
N GLY A 238 -19.61 -5.42 1.78
CA GLY A 238 -19.13 -6.65 1.21
C GLY A 238 -18.95 -6.69 -0.31
N GLU A 239 -19.08 -5.54 -0.98
CA GLU A 239 -18.86 -5.39 -2.42
C GLU A 239 -17.64 -4.54 -2.71
N LEU A 240 -16.95 -4.80 -3.83
CA LEU A 240 -15.87 -3.96 -4.32
C LEU A 240 -16.46 -2.74 -5.04
N THR A 241 -16.37 -1.57 -4.43
CA THR A 241 -17.05 -0.34 -4.87
C THR A 241 -16.17 0.58 -5.71
N ALA A 242 -14.86 0.52 -5.48
CA ALA A 242 -13.90 1.32 -6.23
C ALA A 242 -12.54 0.64 -6.29
N VAL A 243 -11.78 0.97 -7.33
CA VAL A 243 -10.40 0.50 -7.55
C VAL A 243 -9.55 1.68 -8.00
N THR A 244 -8.30 1.75 -7.55
CA THR A 244 -7.36 2.76 -8.02
C THR A 244 -5.97 2.19 -8.22
N GLN A 245 -5.21 2.75 -9.16
CA GLN A 245 -3.78 2.49 -9.29
C GLN A 245 -3.02 2.88 -8.03
N TYR A 246 -2.19 1.96 -7.51
CA TYR A 246 -1.40 2.20 -6.31
C TYR A 246 -0.27 3.20 -6.56
N HIS A 247 0.55 2.93 -7.59
CA HIS A 247 1.68 3.77 -7.95
C HIS A 247 1.27 4.94 -8.83
N CYS A 248 0.96 6.10 -8.22
CA CYS A 248 0.42 7.26 -8.92
C CYS A 248 1.45 8.09 -9.73
N CYS A 249 2.70 7.63 -9.85
CA CYS A 249 3.81 8.38 -10.50
C CYS A 249 4.15 7.91 -11.91
N THR A 250 3.40 6.97 -12.47
CA THR A 250 3.70 6.43 -13.79
C THR A 250 2.40 6.07 -14.48
N VAL A 251 2.32 6.29 -15.78
CA VAL A 251 1.31 5.65 -16.60
C VAL A 251 1.60 4.15 -16.62
N VAL A 252 0.57 3.33 -16.56
CA VAL A 252 0.70 1.87 -16.71
C VAL A 252 -0.06 1.50 -17.99
N PRO A 253 0.63 1.08 -19.07
CA PRO A 253 0.03 0.92 -20.40
C PRO A 253 -1.28 0.13 -20.40
N ARG A 254 -1.28 -1.03 -19.72
CA ARG A 254 -2.45 -1.90 -19.62
C ARG A 254 -3.70 -1.25 -19.02
N PHE A 255 -3.54 -0.24 -18.15
CA PHE A 255 -4.68 0.44 -17.52
C PHE A 255 -5.28 1.49 -18.48
N VAL A 256 -4.47 2.05 -19.37
CA VAL A 256 -4.90 3.02 -20.38
C VAL A 256 -5.50 2.32 -21.60
N GLU A 257 -4.91 1.19 -22.01
CA GLU A 257 -5.34 0.42 -23.18
C GLU A 257 -6.69 -0.26 -23.00
N ASP A 258 -6.95 -0.84 -21.82
CA ASP A 258 -8.19 -1.57 -21.51
C ASP A 258 -8.60 -1.36 -20.04
N PRO A 259 -9.11 -0.16 -19.68
CA PRO A 259 -9.51 0.15 -18.31
C PRO A 259 -10.70 -0.69 -17.85
N ASP A 260 -11.71 -0.88 -18.70
CA ASP A 260 -12.92 -1.63 -18.35
C ASP A 260 -12.61 -3.13 -18.19
N GLY A 261 -11.84 -3.73 -19.10
CA GLY A 261 -11.42 -5.12 -18.95
C GLY A 261 -10.43 -5.33 -17.80
N THR A 262 -9.61 -4.33 -17.46
CA THR A 262 -8.84 -4.34 -16.21
C THR A 262 -9.75 -4.39 -15.00
N LEU A 263 -10.71 -3.46 -14.87
CA LEU A 263 -11.65 -3.41 -13.76
C LEU A 263 -12.44 -4.73 -13.64
N GLN A 264 -12.92 -5.26 -14.76
CA GLN A 264 -13.66 -6.54 -14.77
C GLN A 264 -12.81 -7.69 -14.23
N LYS A 265 -11.53 -7.79 -14.60
CA LYS A 265 -10.62 -8.82 -14.05
C LYS A 265 -10.46 -8.70 -12.53
N VAL A 266 -10.40 -7.48 -11.99
CA VAL A 266 -10.32 -7.27 -10.53
C VAL A 266 -11.63 -7.68 -9.86
N LEU A 267 -12.79 -7.31 -10.44
CA LEU A 267 -14.11 -7.66 -9.93
C LEU A 267 -14.32 -9.18 -9.93
N ASP A 268 -13.97 -9.85 -11.02
CA ASP A 268 -14.06 -11.31 -11.15
C ASP A 268 -13.13 -12.01 -10.15
N PHE A 269 -11.89 -11.52 -10.02
CA PHE A 269 -10.96 -12.06 -9.03
C PHE A 269 -11.49 -11.90 -7.61
N PHE A 270 -11.98 -10.70 -7.27
CA PHE A 270 -12.57 -10.44 -5.97
C PHE A 270 -13.78 -11.33 -5.71
N GLY A 271 -14.75 -11.37 -6.63
CA GLY A 271 -15.99 -12.13 -6.49
C GLY A 271 -15.76 -13.63 -6.33
N HIS A 272 -14.90 -14.23 -7.16
CA HIS A 272 -14.66 -15.67 -7.15
C HIS A 272 -13.67 -16.13 -6.07
N HIS A 273 -12.67 -15.31 -5.75
CA HIS A 273 -11.54 -15.77 -4.95
C HIS A 273 -11.39 -15.06 -3.60
N VAL A 274 -11.96 -13.87 -3.40
CA VAL A 274 -11.68 -13.05 -2.20
C VAL A 274 -12.93 -12.83 -1.35
N ARG A 275 -14.05 -12.46 -1.96
CA ARG A 275 -15.28 -12.01 -1.30
C ARG A 275 -15.74 -12.98 -0.21
N ALA A 276 -16.05 -14.23 -0.56
CA ALA A 276 -16.54 -15.21 0.41
C ALA A 276 -15.59 -15.46 1.60
N ARG A 277 -14.28 -15.33 1.39
CA ARG A 277 -13.27 -15.48 2.45
C ARG A 277 -13.29 -14.27 3.38
N LEU A 278 -13.27 -13.06 2.83
CA LEU A 278 -13.28 -11.80 3.58
C LEU A 278 -14.58 -11.53 4.33
N LEU A 279 -15.75 -11.82 3.74
CA LEU A 279 -17.06 -11.49 4.33
C LEU A 279 -17.36 -12.21 5.64
N SER A 280 -16.61 -13.26 5.95
CA SER A 280 -16.68 -13.92 7.26
C SER A 280 -16.28 -12.99 8.42
N SER A 281 -15.46 -11.96 8.14
CA SER A 281 -14.82 -11.13 9.15
C SER A 281 -14.96 -9.63 8.90
N PHE A 282 -15.21 -9.20 7.66
CA PHE A 282 -15.21 -7.78 7.29
C PHE A 282 -16.35 -7.43 6.33
N SER A 283 -17.14 -6.43 6.69
CA SER A 283 -18.15 -5.83 5.80
C SER A 283 -17.61 -4.61 5.04
N ALA A 284 -16.52 -4.00 5.52
CA ALA A 284 -15.81 -2.92 4.84
C ALA A 284 -14.31 -3.04 5.07
N CYS A 285 -13.50 -2.87 4.03
CA CYS A 285 -12.04 -2.89 4.10
C CYS A 285 -11.42 -2.27 2.85
N VAL A 286 -10.11 -2.03 2.89
CA VAL A 286 -9.32 -1.70 1.72
C VAL A 286 -8.43 -2.90 1.40
N VAL A 287 -8.40 -3.32 0.13
CA VAL A 287 -7.68 -4.51 -0.34
C VAL A 287 -6.68 -4.08 -1.40
N ASP A 288 -5.41 -4.36 -1.20
CA ASP A 288 -4.40 -4.13 -2.23
C ASP A 288 -4.24 -5.41 -3.08
N PHE A 289 -4.24 -5.27 -4.39
CA PHE A 289 -4.13 -6.34 -5.38
C PHE A 289 -2.94 -6.10 -6.29
N ALA A 290 -2.45 -7.13 -6.96
CA ALA A 290 -1.58 -6.96 -8.11
C ALA A 290 -1.73 -8.11 -9.10
N PHE A 291 -1.35 -7.85 -10.35
CA PHE A 291 -1.25 -8.91 -11.35
C PHE A 291 0.10 -9.63 -11.26
N LEU A 292 0.09 -10.88 -11.69
CA LEU A 292 1.29 -11.70 -11.81
C LEU A 292 1.69 -11.86 -13.28
N GLN A 293 2.99 -11.93 -13.54
CA GLN A 293 3.56 -12.30 -14.81
C GLN A 293 3.13 -13.73 -15.17
N GLY A 294 2.70 -13.93 -16.41
CA GLY A 294 2.08 -15.18 -16.86
C GLY A 294 0.59 -15.30 -16.54
N GLY A 295 -0.01 -14.29 -15.90
CA GLY A 295 -1.44 -14.21 -15.63
C GLY A 295 -1.81 -14.46 -14.17
N GLY A 296 -3.07 -14.17 -13.85
CA GLY A 296 -3.60 -14.24 -12.49
C GLY A 296 -3.37 -12.96 -11.68
N MET A 297 -3.87 -13.00 -10.44
CA MET A 297 -3.83 -11.91 -9.49
C MET A 297 -3.61 -12.46 -8.08
N CYS A 298 -3.14 -11.59 -7.19
CA CYS A 298 -3.00 -11.89 -5.77
C CYS A 298 -3.46 -10.71 -4.92
N VAL A 299 -3.78 -10.99 -3.66
CA VAL A 299 -3.98 -10.00 -2.60
C VAL A 299 -2.63 -9.71 -1.94
N ILE A 300 -2.28 -8.43 -1.86
CA ILE A 300 -1.03 -7.92 -1.29
C ILE A 300 -1.19 -7.63 0.20
N GLU A 301 -2.28 -6.96 0.56
CA GLU A 301 -2.50 -6.40 1.88
C GLU A 301 -3.98 -6.11 2.11
N LEU A 302 -4.42 -6.18 3.38
CA LEU A 302 -5.69 -5.62 3.83
C LEU A 302 -5.44 -4.46 4.78
N ASN A 303 -6.28 -3.44 4.63
CA ASN A 303 -6.24 -2.22 5.41
C ASN A 303 -7.65 -1.88 5.94
N PRO A 304 -7.73 -1.15 7.06
CA PRO A 304 -8.99 -0.60 7.54
C PRO A 304 -9.70 0.28 6.50
N PHE A 305 -11.03 0.35 6.57
CA PHE A 305 -11.82 1.23 5.73
C PHE A 305 -11.95 2.62 6.35
N GLY A 306 -11.08 3.56 5.96
CA GLY A 306 -11.21 4.95 6.37
C GLY A 306 -9.99 5.83 6.13
N PRO A 307 -10.06 7.11 6.55
CA PRO A 307 -9.02 8.13 6.32
C PRO A 307 -7.60 7.79 6.77
N GLN A 308 -7.44 6.84 7.70
CA GLN A 308 -6.16 6.29 8.12
C GLN A 308 -5.44 5.52 7.01
N THR A 309 -6.16 5.03 6.01
CA THR A 309 -5.63 4.33 4.84
C THR A 309 -5.64 5.28 3.65
N GLY A 310 -4.50 5.49 3.00
CA GLY A 310 -4.40 6.41 1.86
C GLY A 310 -5.41 6.08 0.76
N ALA A 311 -6.22 7.07 0.34
CA ALA A 311 -7.22 6.91 -0.72
C ALA A 311 -6.65 7.00 -2.14
N LEU A 312 -5.37 7.41 -2.27
CA LEU A 312 -4.65 7.53 -3.54
C LEU A 312 -5.36 8.49 -4.52
N LEU A 313 -5.85 8.01 -5.68
CA LEU A 313 -6.58 8.84 -6.64
C LEU A 313 -8.04 9.10 -6.24
N PHE A 314 -8.47 8.61 -5.07
CA PHE A 314 -9.72 8.97 -4.42
C PHE A 314 -9.48 9.90 -3.23
N ASP A 315 -10.57 10.48 -2.75
CA ASP A 315 -10.62 11.32 -1.57
C ASP A 315 -11.77 10.85 -0.68
N TRP A 316 -11.46 10.45 0.55
CA TRP A 316 -12.44 9.90 1.49
C TRP A 316 -13.66 10.80 1.73
N GLN A 317 -13.49 12.12 1.59
CA GLN A 317 -14.58 13.06 1.79
C GLN A 317 -15.33 13.36 0.50
N ARG A 318 -14.63 13.62 -0.61
CA ARG A 318 -15.23 14.00 -1.90
C ARG A 318 -15.86 12.80 -2.60
N ASP A 319 -15.26 11.63 -2.47
CA ASP A 319 -15.70 10.40 -3.14
C ASP A 319 -16.48 9.46 -2.22
N ALA A 320 -16.96 9.94 -1.07
CA ALA A 320 -17.66 9.13 -0.06
C ALA A 320 -18.82 8.29 -0.65
N LEU A 321 -19.57 8.83 -1.62
CA LEU A 321 -20.67 8.11 -2.28
C LEU A 321 -20.17 6.96 -3.16
N ILE A 322 -19.03 7.15 -3.83
CA ILE A 322 -18.38 6.10 -4.64
C ILE A 322 -17.85 5.01 -3.72
N LEU A 323 -17.07 5.39 -2.70
CA LEU A 323 -16.45 4.45 -1.77
C LEU A 323 -17.50 3.65 -0.97
N ALA A 324 -18.62 4.26 -0.59
CA ALA A 324 -19.73 3.59 0.09
C ALA A 324 -20.65 2.76 -0.83
N GLY A 325 -20.32 2.63 -2.12
CA GLY A 325 -21.08 1.79 -3.06
C GLY A 325 -22.44 2.36 -3.46
N TRP A 326 -22.66 3.67 -3.28
CA TRP A 326 -23.90 4.35 -3.71
C TRP A 326 -23.79 4.93 -5.12
N TRP A 327 -22.63 4.77 -5.75
CA TRP A 327 -22.47 5.03 -7.17
C TRP A 327 -23.03 3.85 -7.99
N PRO A 328 -23.66 4.08 -9.17
CA PRO A 328 -24.36 3.01 -9.91
C PRO A 328 -23.51 1.81 -10.33
N ARG A 329 -22.19 1.98 -10.41
CA ARG A 329 -21.23 0.92 -10.77
C ARG A 329 -19.90 1.13 -10.05
N PRO A 330 -19.08 0.08 -9.89
CA PRO A 330 -17.72 0.24 -9.40
C PRO A 330 -16.91 1.21 -10.27
N VAL A 331 -16.05 2.02 -9.65
CA VAL A 331 -15.25 3.05 -10.34
C VAL A 331 -13.77 2.68 -10.33
N PHE A 332 -13.11 2.71 -11.49
CA PHE A 332 -11.66 2.56 -11.61
C PHE A 332 -11.00 3.93 -11.88
N ARG A 333 -10.02 4.32 -11.07
CA ARG A 333 -9.18 5.51 -11.31
C ARG A 333 -7.71 5.12 -11.49
N TYR A 334 -7.10 5.59 -12.57
CA TYR A 334 -5.70 5.33 -12.92
C TYR A 334 -5.06 6.58 -13.53
N VAL A 335 -3.74 6.58 -13.62
CA VAL A 335 -2.96 7.69 -14.15
C VAL A 335 -2.99 7.65 -15.67
N THR A 336 -3.55 8.68 -16.30
CA THR A 336 -3.63 8.82 -17.77
C THR A 336 -2.52 9.68 -18.36
N THR A 337 -1.91 10.54 -17.54
CA THR A 337 -0.78 11.39 -17.89
C THR A 337 0.18 11.44 -16.72
N ASP A 338 1.49 11.51 -16.98
CA ASP A 338 2.45 11.76 -15.91
C ASP A 338 2.21 13.17 -15.38
N THR A 339 1.54 13.26 -14.22
CA THR A 339 1.17 14.55 -13.63
C THR A 339 2.27 15.11 -12.73
N GLY A 340 3.41 14.42 -12.59
CA GLY A 340 4.47 14.80 -11.65
C GLY A 340 3.98 14.90 -10.19
N GLY A 341 2.80 14.35 -9.89
CA GLY A 341 2.07 14.57 -8.64
C GLY A 341 2.44 13.58 -7.54
N HIS A 342 2.71 14.12 -6.34
CA HIS A 342 2.72 13.60 -4.96
C HIS A 342 3.03 12.13 -4.58
N GLY A 343 3.19 11.17 -5.50
CA GLY A 343 3.76 9.87 -5.15
C GLY A 343 5.28 9.95 -5.08
N LEU A 344 5.94 8.81 -4.80
CA LEU A 344 7.39 8.61 -4.75
C LEU A 344 8.14 9.66 -5.59
N PRO A 345 9.21 10.30 -5.08
CA PRO A 345 9.93 11.31 -5.82
C PRO A 345 10.74 10.65 -6.95
N LEU A 346 10.05 10.05 -7.92
CA LEU A 346 10.59 9.16 -8.94
C LEU A 346 11.58 9.93 -9.80
N LYS A 347 11.30 11.20 -10.07
CA LYS A 347 12.25 12.13 -10.68
C LYS A 347 13.55 12.28 -9.89
N GLN A 348 13.48 12.40 -8.55
CA GLN A 348 14.68 12.47 -7.71
C GLN A 348 15.41 11.12 -7.69
N ILE A 349 14.67 10.01 -7.62
CA ILE A 349 15.24 8.66 -7.65
C ILE A 349 15.95 8.41 -8.98
N LEU A 350 15.31 8.71 -10.11
CA LEU A 350 15.90 8.60 -11.44
C LEU A 350 17.14 9.46 -11.57
N GLY A 351 17.13 10.69 -11.04
CA GLY A 351 18.32 11.54 -10.99
C GLY A 351 19.47 10.92 -10.18
N LYS A 352 19.16 10.32 -9.01
CA LYS A 352 20.15 9.57 -8.21
C LYS A 352 20.68 8.35 -8.97
N LEU A 353 19.82 7.60 -9.66
CA LEU A 353 20.21 6.41 -10.41
C LEU A 353 21.13 6.74 -11.59
N ASP A 354 20.84 7.81 -12.31
CA ASP A 354 21.72 8.28 -13.39
C ASP A 354 23.09 8.69 -12.85
N ALA A 355 23.11 9.45 -11.74
CA ALA A 355 24.34 9.90 -11.11
C ALA A 355 25.18 8.73 -10.56
N LEU A 356 24.56 7.59 -10.22
CA LEU A 356 25.26 6.39 -9.75
C LEU A 356 25.88 5.56 -10.88
N VAL A 357 25.45 5.75 -12.13
CA VAL A 357 25.97 5.01 -13.30
C VAL A 357 27.01 5.82 -14.08
N GLN A 358 27.04 7.15 -13.91
CA GLN A 358 28.09 8.04 -14.41
C GLN A 358 29.35 7.89 -13.57
#